data_AF-A0A3P7LQM8-F1
#
_entry.id   AF-A0A3P7LQM8-F1
#
_cell.length_a   1.000
_cell.length_b   1.000
_cell.length_c   1.000
_cell.angle_alpha   90.00
_cell.angle_beta   90.00
_cell.angle_gamma   90.00
#
_symmetry.space_group_name_H-M   'P 1'
#
loop_
_entity.id
_entity.type
_entity.pdbx_description
1 polymer ?
#
loop_
_entity_poly.entity_id
_entity_poly.type
_entity_poly.pdbx_seq_one_letter_code
_entity_poly.pdbx_strand_id
1 'polypeptide(L)'
;MHISAEKKEELIKKLDEFFARTVEISPSEANVFRQLYRQFLEETHYIDWNSWKFIADDVQRNHADLASFDPTRKDVLDRLVVVKLNGGLGTTMGCDGPKSFIKVKENLSFLDIARQQHETFCQSKCPRIWADTLLPVEGTDTNQEWYPPGHGNIFQALSASGVLDELLGQGKVITTSVLRKVL
;
A
#
# COMPACT_ATOMS: atom_id res chain seq x y z
N MET A 1 21.81 -11.74 4.14
CA MET A 1 21.71 -12.48 5.42
C MET A 1 21.33 -13.91 5.08
N HIS A 2 22.22 -14.89 5.27
CA HIS A 2 21.89 -16.28 4.92
C HIS A 2 21.25 -16.96 6.13
N ILE A 3 19.92 -17.06 6.15
CA ILE A 3 19.17 -17.75 7.21
C ILE A 3 19.06 -19.22 6.79
N SER A 4 19.41 -20.17 7.68
CA SER A 4 19.27 -21.61 7.39
C SER A 4 17.79 -21.99 7.23
N ALA A 5 17.50 -23.03 6.45
CA ALA A 5 16.12 -23.50 6.23
C ALA A 5 15.40 -23.82 7.55
N GLU A 6 16.08 -24.52 8.47
CA GLU A 6 15.57 -24.85 9.80
C GLU A 6 15.17 -23.60 10.60
N LYS A 7 16.02 -22.56 10.57
CA LYS A 7 15.73 -21.30 11.27
C LYS A 7 14.58 -20.53 10.63
N LYS A 8 14.40 -20.60 9.30
CA LYS A 8 13.24 -20.01 8.62
C LYS A 8 11.93 -20.68 9.06
N GLU A 9 11.92 -22.01 9.12
CA GLU A 9 10.76 -22.78 9.54
C GLU A 9 10.40 -22.49 11.02
N GLU A 10 11.39 -22.39 11.89
CA GLU A 10 11.20 -21.98 13.28
C GLU A 10 10.58 -20.57 13.39
N LEU A 11 11.08 -19.62 12.60
CA LEU A 11 10.56 -18.24 12.57
C LEU A 11 9.11 -18.18 12.08
N ILE A 12 8.77 -18.93 11.03
CA ILE A 12 7.40 -19.01 10.52
C ILE A 12 6.46 -19.60 11.59
N LYS A 13 6.90 -20.67 12.28
CA LYS A 13 6.11 -21.27 13.36
C LYS A 13 5.85 -20.27 14.49
N LYS A 14 6.88 -19.54 14.93
CA LYS A 14 6.75 -18.50 15.96
C LYS A 14 5.81 -17.37 15.52
N LEU A 15 5.85 -16.99 14.25
CA LEU A 15 4.92 -16.00 13.69
C LEU A 15 3.47 -16.49 13.71
N ASP A 16 3.23 -17.76 13.41
CA ASP A 16 1.89 -18.34 13.49
C ASP A 16 1.37 -18.42 14.92
N GLU A 17 2.23 -18.77 15.88
CA GLU A 17 1.90 -18.74 17.31
C GLU A 17 1.60 -17.30 17.80
N PHE A 18 2.29 -16.29 17.27
CA PHE A 18 1.98 -14.88 17.55
C PHE A 18 0.58 -14.52 17.06
N PHE A 19 0.27 -14.75 15.78
CA PHE A 19 -1.06 -14.42 15.24
C PHE A 19 -2.20 -15.25 15.85
N ALA A 20 -1.92 -16.47 16.32
CA ALA A 20 -2.91 -17.27 17.03
C ALA A 20 -3.30 -16.68 18.40
N ARG A 21 -2.39 -15.92 19.03
CA ARG A 21 -2.61 -15.25 20.32
C ARG A 21 -3.18 -13.84 20.16
N THR A 22 -2.89 -13.17 19.06
CA THR A 22 -3.31 -11.80 18.80
C THR A 22 -4.77 -11.74 18.31
N VAL A 23 -5.67 -11.25 19.15
CA VAL A 23 -7.12 -11.16 18.86
C VAL A 23 -7.49 -9.94 18.01
N GLU A 24 -6.64 -8.91 17.98
CA GLU A 24 -6.95 -7.62 17.35
C GLU A 24 -6.74 -7.56 15.82
N ILE A 25 -6.25 -8.64 15.20
CA ILE A 25 -5.95 -8.67 13.77
C ILE A 25 -6.90 -9.56 12.99
N SER A 26 -7.36 -9.05 11.85
CA SER A 26 -8.16 -9.85 10.93
C SER A 26 -7.32 -10.94 10.25
N PRO A 27 -7.90 -12.11 9.91
CA PRO A 27 -7.17 -13.17 9.21
C PRO A 27 -6.56 -12.72 7.87
N SER A 28 -7.20 -11.78 7.18
CA SER A 28 -6.70 -11.21 5.92
C SER A 28 -5.42 -10.38 6.15
N GLU A 29 -5.38 -9.53 7.17
CA GLU A 29 -4.19 -8.74 7.53
C GLU A 29 -3.04 -9.63 8.00
N ALA A 30 -3.33 -10.66 8.81
CA ALA A 30 -2.33 -11.66 9.20
C ALA A 30 -1.74 -12.35 7.97
N ASN A 31 -2.58 -12.70 6.98
CA ASN A 31 -2.12 -13.33 5.75
C ASN A 31 -1.26 -12.39 4.88
N VAL A 32 -1.61 -11.11 4.78
CA VAL A 32 -0.76 -10.11 4.10
C VAL A 32 0.63 -10.07 4.73
N PHE A 33 0.71 -10.01 6.06
CA PHE A 33 2.01 -10.00 6.73
C PHE A 33 2.77 -11.31 6.55
N ARG A 34 2.11 -12.47 6.65
CA ARG A 34 2.74 -13.79 6.41
C ARG A 34 3.37 -13.87 5.03
N GLN A 35 2.70 -13.36 3.99
CA GLN A 35 3.23 -13.35 2.63
C GLN A 35 4.50 -12.49 2.54
N LEU A 36 4.46 -11.26 3.06
CA LEU A 36 5.62 -10.36 3.09
C LEU A 36 6.77 -10.94 3.90
N TYR A 37 6.48 -11.59 5.03
CA TYR A 37 7.48 -12.20 5.89
C TYR A 37 8.16 -13.40 5.22
N ARG A 38 7.38 -14.27 4.54
CA ARG A 38 7.96 -15.36 3.74
C ARG A 38 8.81 -14.82 2.60
N GLN A 39 8.30 -13.82 1.88
CA GLN A 39 9.05 -13.14 0.82
C GLN A 39 10.39 -12.62 1.34
N PHE A 40 10.38 -11.98 2.51
CA PHE A 40 11.60 -11.49 3.17
C PHE A 40 12.58 -12.61 3.54
N LEU A 41 12.09 -13.78 3.98
CA LEU A 41 12.97 -14.90 4.35
C LEU A 41 13.50 -15.69 3.15
N GLU A 42 12.74 -15.77 2.06
CA GLU A 42 12.99 -16.66 0.93
C GLU A 42 13.64 -15.96 -0.27
N GLU A 43 13.20 -14.74 -0.58
CA GLU A 43 13.64 -14.05 -1.80
C GLU A 43 15.03 -13.43 -1.67
N THR A 44 15.73 -13.42 -2.80
CA THR A 44 17.02 -12.73 -2.95
C THR A 44 16.81 -11.22 -3.00
N HIS A 45 17.45 -10.48 -2.09
CA HIS A 45 17.33 -9.02 -2.02
C HIS A 45 18.27 -8.24 -2.98
N TYR A 46 18.95 -8.93 -3.89
CA TYR A 46 19.87 -8.27 -4.82
C TYR A 46 19.31 -8.26 -6.23
N ILE A 47 19.56 -7.17 -6.94
CA ILE A 47 19.29 -7.05 -8.36
C ILE A 47 20.54 -7.52 -9.09
N ASP A 48 20.40 -8.49 -9.99
CA ASP A 48 21.49 -8.83 -10.91
C ASP A 48 21.58 -7.75 -11.99
N TRP A 49 22.55 -6.85 -11.82
CA TRP A 49 22.80 -5.76 -12.77
C TRP A 49 23.14 -6.23 -14.17
N ASN A 50 23.60 -7.47 -14.37
CA ASN A 50 23.85 -8.00 -15.72
C ASN A 50 22.57 -8.44 -16.44
N SER A 51 21.50 -8.71 -15.68
CA SER A 51 20.19 -9.12 -16.21
C SER A 51 19.31 -7.95 -16.64
N TRP A 52 19.74 -6.71 -16.37
CA TRP A 52 18.98 -5.51 -16.69
C TRP A 52 18.83 -5.34 -18.20
N LYS A 53 17.66 -4.88 -18.63
CA LYS A 53 17.37 -4.58 -20.03
C LYS A 53 16.73 -3.21 -20.10
N PHE A 54 17.04 -2.47 -21.16
CA PHE A 54 16.30 -1.26 -21.47
C PHE A 54 14.83 -1.61 -21.72
N ILE A 55 13.95 -0.72 -21.27
CA ILE A 55 12.53 -0.82 -21.56
C ILE A 55 12.36 -0.62 -23.07
N ALA A 56 11.59 -1.49 -23.70
CA ALA A 56 11.32 -1.37 -25.13
C ALA A 56 10.42 -0.15 -25.42
N ASP A 57 10.64 0.49 -26.56
CA ASP A 57 9.96 1.76 -26.93
C ASP A 57 8.44 1.60 -27.05
N ASP A 58 7.94 0.38 -27.27
CA ASP A 58 6.50 0.07 -27.33
C ASP A 58 5.83 0.01 -25.95
N VAL A 59 6.61 -0.19 -24.88
CA VAL A 59 6.13 -0.24 -23.49
C VAL A 59 5.97 1.17 -22.91
N GLN A 60 6.81 2.12 -23.34
CA GLN A 60 6.78 3.50 -22.87
C GLN A 60 6.29 4.45 -23.97
N ARG A 61 5.08 5.00 -23.80
CA ARG A 61 4.52 5.99 -24.73
C ARG A 61 4.70 7.40 -24.20
N ASN A 62 5.14 8.33 -25.05
CA ASN A 62 5.17 9.73 -24.66
C ASN A 62 3.76 10.31 -24.64
N HIS A 63 3.55 11.31 -23.79
CA HIS A 63 2.28 12.01 -23.72
C HIS A 63 1.87 12.65 -25.07
N ALA A 64 2.84 13.14 -25.83
CA ALA A 64 2.59 13.73 -27.15
C ALA A 64 2.07 12.73 -28.19
N ASP A 65 2.35 11.44 -28.01
CA ASP A 65 1.94 10.36 -28.92
C ASP A 65 0.57 9.77 -28.56
N LEU A 66 -0.07 10.29 -27.50
CA LEU A 66 -1.42 9.90 -27.11
C LEU A 66 -2.43 10.52 -28.08
N ALA A 67 -3.48 9.77 -28.41
CA ALA A 67 -4.59 10.28 -29.20
C ALA A 67 -5.23 11.48 -28.49
N SER A 68 -5.61 12.50 -29.27
CA SER A 68 -6.35 13.64 -28.75
C SER A 68 -7.68 13.17 -28.16
N PHE A 69 -8.06 13.76 -27.03
CA PHE A 69 -9.31 13.43 -26.35
C PHE A 69 -10.49 13.95 -27.18
N ASP A 70 -11.45 13.08 -27.47
CA ASP A 70 -12.73 13.45 -28.08
C ASP A 70 -13.64 14.12 -27.03
N PRO A 71 -13.92 15.44 -27.14
CA PRO A 71 -14.71 16.18 -26.16
C PRO A 71 -16.16 15.71 -26.05
N THR A 72 -16.66 14.94 -27.02
CA THR A 72 -18.04 14.41 -27.00
C THR A 72 -18.19 13.20 -26.08
N ARG A 73 -17.08 12.56 -25.67
CA ARG A 73 -17.04 11.40 -24.78
C ARG A 73 -17.28 11.81 -23.33
N LYS A 74 -18.50 11.56 -22.82
CA LYS A 74 -18.88 11.81 -21.43
C LYS A 74 -18.83 10.57 -20.53
N ASP A 75 -18.87 9.38 -21.13
CA ASP A 75 -18.87 8.06 -20.46
C ASP A 75 -17.55 7.72 -19.76
N VAL A 76 -16.46 8.41 -20.09
CA VAL A 76 -15.13 8.12 -19.54
C VAL A 76 -15.08 8.42 -18.04
N LEU A 77 -15.69 9.52 -17.60
CA LEU A 77 -15.71 9.90 -16.19
C LEU A 77 -16.61 8.97 -15.37
N ASP A 78 -17.66 8.42 -15.97
CA ASP A 78 -18.54 7.46 -15.31
C ASP A 78 -17.84 6.16 -14.97
N ARG A 79 -16.71 5.84 -15.62
CA ARG A 79 -15.93 4.62 -15.39
C ARG A 79 -14.66 4.87 -14.57
N LEU A 80 -14.25 6.13 -14.41
CA LEU A 80 -12.98 6.50 -13.76
C LEU A 80 -13.09 6.42 -12.24
N VAL A 81 -12.07 5.85 -11.59
CA VAL A 81 -11.89 5.89 -10.14
C VAL A 81 -10.58 6.60 -9.83
N VAL A 82 -10.62 7.59 -8.95
CA VAL A 82 -9.43 8.31 -8.49
C VAL A 82 -9.11 7.87 -7.07
N VAL A 83 -7.97 7.20 -6.89
CA VAL A 83 -7.52 6.78 -5.56
C VAL A 83 -6.44 7.73 -5.05
N LYS A 84 -6.64 8.26 -3.84
CA LYS A 84 -5.69 9.15 -3.16
C LYS A 84 -5.10 8.46 -1.94
N LEU A 85 -3.77 8.34 -1.91
CA LEU A 85 -3.04 7.76 -0.79
C LEU A 85 -2.85 8.79 0.32
N ASN A 86 -3.45 8.55 1.48
CA ASN A 86 -3.45 9.46 2.63
C ASN A 86 -2.80 8.87 3.90
N GLY A 87 -1.93 7.86 3.77
CA GLY A 87 -1.30 7.18 4.91
C GLY A 87 -0.11 7.92 5.55
N GLY A 88 0.33 9.05 4.99
CA GLY A 88 1.51 9.78 5.44
C GLY A 88 1.24 10.74 6.60
N LEU A 89 2.00 10.58 7.69
CA LEU A 89 2.06 11.54 8.80
C LEU A 89 2.82 12.81 8.37
N GLY A 90 2.39 13.97 8.86
CA GLY A 90 3.01 15.28 8.61
C GLY A 90 4.26 15.55 9.45
N THR A 91 4.88 14.52 10.04
CA THR A 91 5.97 14.65 11.01
C THR A 91 7.20 15.36 10.44
N THR A 92 7.48 15.18 9.14
CA THR A 92 8.58 15.90 8.45
C THR A 92 8.33 17.41 8.34
N MET A 93 7.09 17.85 8.53
CA MET A 93 6.71 19.27 8.53
C MET A 93 6.37 19.78 9.95
N GLY A 94 6.72 19.02 11.00
CA GLY A 94 6.49 19.41 12.40
C GLY A 94 5.02 19.36 12.83
N CYS A 95 4.16 18.62 12.13
CA CYS A 95 2.77 18.43 12.50
C CYS A 95 2.58 17.08 13.21
N ASP A 96 1.85 17.08 14.33
CA ASP A 96 1.55 15.88 15.13
C ASP A 96 0.44 14.98 14.52
N GLY A 97 -0.04 15.30 13.31
CA GLY A 97 -1.17 14.63 12.67
C GLY A 97 -0.96 14.25 11.20
N PRO A 98 -1.95 13.60 10.56
CA PRO A 98 -1.90 13.27 9.14
C PRO A 98 -1.73 14.52 8.29
N LYS A 99 -0.88 14.45 7.26
CA LYS A 99 -0.59 15.59 6.37
C LYS A 99 -1.85 16.15 5.71
N SER A 100 -2.88 15.34 5.58
CA SER A 100 -4.17 15.72 4.99
C SER A 100 -4.99 16.72 5.84
N PHE A 101 -4.71 16.87 7.14
CA PHE A 101 -5.37 17.85 8.01
C PHE A 101 -4.81 19.28 7.89
N ILE A 102 -3.77 19.46 7.09
CA ILE A 102 -3.19 20.79 6.83
C ILE A 102 -4.20 21.60 6.03
N LYS A 103 -4.50 22.81 6.51
CA LYS A 103 -5.38 23.77 5.85
C LYS A 103 -4.68 24.33 4.60
N VAL A 104 -5.32 24.19 3.44
CA VAL A 104 -4.71 24.51 2.14
C VAL A 104 -5.34 25.74 1.51
N LYS A 105 -6.66 25.90 1.66
CA LYS A 105 -7.43 26.99 1.07
C LYS A 105 -8.67 27.26 1.90
N GLU A 106 -8.94 28.54 2.21
CA GLU A 106 -10.20 28.98 2.85
C GLU A 106 -10.61 28.16 4.09
N ASN A 107 -9.66 27.84 4.97
CA ASN A 107 -9.83 26.98 6.15
C ASN A 107 -10.17 25.49 5.89
N LEU A 108 -10.26 25.03 4.65
CA LEU A 108 -10.47 23.63 4.31
C LEU A 108 -9.12 22.87 4.27
N SER A 109 -9.10 21.69 4.89
CA SER A 109 -7.99 20.76 4.79
C SER A 109 -8.04 19.94 3.48
N PHE A 110 -6.93 19.28 3.11
CA PHE A 110 -6.94 18.33 1.98
C PHE A 110 -8.00 17.22 2.18
N LEU A 111 -8.25 16.82 3.44
CA LEU A 111 -9.26 15.83 3.77
C LEU A 111 -10.67 16.38 3.57
N ASP A 112 -10.95 17.63 3.93
CA ASP A 112 -12.30 18.22 3.76
C ASP A 112 -12.69 18.30 2.27
N ILE A 113 -11.73 18.68 1.42
CA ILE A 113 -11.90 18.72 -0.03
C ILE A 113 -12.09 17.32 -0.61
N ALA A 114 -11.40 16.30 -0.07
CA ALA A 114 -11.50 14.92 -0.54
C ALA A 114 -12.77 14.20 -0.05
N ARG A 115 -13.19 14.47 1.19
CA ARG A 115 -14.29 13.80 1.89
C ARG A 115 -15.67 14.20 1.37
N GLN A 116 -15.83 15.41 0.83
CA GLN A 116 -17.06 15.78 0.11
C GLN A 116 -17.29 15.00 -1.19
N GLN A 117 -16.31 14.23 -1.66
CA GLN A 117 -16.34 13.63 -2.99
C GLN A 117 -16.12 12.11 -3.03
N HIS A 118 -15.72 11.43 -1.94
CA HIS A 118 -15.22 10.04 -2.03
C HIS A 118 -15.48 9.17 -0.79
N GLU A 119 -15.58 7.87 -1.04
CA GLU A 119 -15.51 6.80 -0.04
C GLU A 119 -14.09 6.64 0.51
N THR A 120 -13.97 6.11 1.74
CA THR A 120 -12.67 5.92 2.42
C THR A 120 -12.54 4.51 2.97
N PHE A 121 -11.38 3.89 2.80
CA PHE A 121 -11.02 2.62 3.42
C PHE A 121 -9.66 2.73 4.11
N CYS A 122 -9.42 1.86 5.11
CA CYS A 122 -8.16 1.80 5.83
C CYS A 122 -7.21 0.78 5.20
N GLN A 123 -5.92 1.12 5.14
CA GLN A 123 -4.86 0.16 4.86
C GLN A 123 -4.70 -0.81 6.05
N SER A 124 -4.13 -1.98 5.77
CA SER A 124 -3.84 -3.01 6.78
C SER A 124 -2.89 -2.49 7.86
N LYS A 125 -2.89 -3.14 9.02
CA LYS A 125 -1.92 -2.92 10.09
C LYS A 125 -1.03 -4.15 10.25
N CYS A 126 0.29 -3.96 10.27
CA CYS A 126 1.27 -5.04 10.36
C CYS A 126 2.15 -4.91 11.61
N PRO A 127 2.54 -6.03 12.25
CA PRO A 127 3.41 -5.99 13.41
C PRO A 127 4.84 -5.62 12.98
N ARG A 128 5.50 -4.78 13.77
CA ARG A 128 6.95 -4.57 13.63
C ARG A 128 7.68 -5.83 14.06
N ILE A 129 8.89 -6.01 13.53
CA ILE A 129 9.79 -7.09 13.93
C ILE A 129 11.08 -6.50 14.49
N TRP A 130 11.67 -7.17 15.47
CA TRP A 130 13.00 -6.85 15.96
C TRP A 130 14.06 -7.20 14.91
N ALA A 131 15.03 -6.30 14.68
CA ALA A 131 16.10 -6.54 13.71
C ALA A 131 17.00 -7.74 14.10
N ASP A 132 17.21 -7.95 15.41
CA ASP A 132 18.12 -8.97 15.91
C ASP A 132 17.49 -10.37 15.94
N THR A 133 16.23 -10.47 16.38
CA THR A 133 15.54 -11.76 16.54
C THR A 133 14.67 -12.13 15.34
N LEU A 134 14.30 -11.15 14.50
CA LEU A 134 13.35 -11.28 13.39
C LEU A 134 11.93 -11.68 13.84
N LEU A 135 11.62 -11.55 15.13
CA LEU A 135 10.32 -11.88 15.70
C LEU A 135 9.46 -10.61 15.88
N PRO A 136 8.11 -10.75 15.90
CA PRO A 136 7.22 -9.65 16.23
C PRO A 136 7.58 -8.94 17.53
N VAL A 137 7.40 -7.63 17.55
CA VAL A 137 7.56 -6.80 18.75
C VAL A 137 6.33 -7.00 19.65
N GLU A 138 6.56 -7.34 20.92
CA GLU A 138 5.52 -7.60 21.91
C GLU A 138 5.86 -6.90 23.24
N GLY A 139 4.85 -6.48 23.99
CA GLY A 139 4.97 -6.10 25.41
C GLY A 139 5.72 -4.79 25.65
N THR A 140 5.61 -3.82 24.72
CA THR A 140 6.29 -2.53 24.85
C THR A 140 5.45 -1.47 25.55
N ASP A 141 4.18 -1.73 25.85
CA ASP A 141 3.19 -0.77 26.37
C ASP A 141 3.11 0.53 25.54
N THR A 142 3.58 0.50 24.28
CA THR A 142 3.60 1.65 23.36
C THR A 142 2.79 1.37 22.10
N ASN A 143 2.36 2.43 21.41
CA ASN A 143 1.75 2.32 20.08
C ASN A 143 2.75 2.01 18.94
N GLN A 144 3.99 1.61 19.25
CA GLN A 144 5.04 1.38 18.24
C GLN A 144 5.11 -0.06 17.74
N GLU A 145 4.37 -0.99 18.32
CA GLU A 145 4.36 -2.41 17.94
C GLU A 145 3.87 -2.65 16.52
N TRP A 146 3.19 -1.64 15.96
CA TRP A 146 2.48 -1.75 14.70
C TRP A 146 2.88 -0.65 13.72
N TYR A 147 2.72 -0.94 12.43
CA TYR A 147 2.94 0.03 11.37
C TYR A 147 2.03 -0.26 10.17
N PRO A 148 1.71 0.77 9.35
CA PRO A 148 1.05 0.55 8.07
C PRO A 148 2.07 0.02 7.04
N PRO A 149 1.74 -1.03 6.26
CA PRO A 149 2.65 -1.69 5.30
C PRO A 149 2.88 -0.89 3.99
N GLY A 150 3.00 0.44 4.10
CA GLY A 150 3.30 1.34 3.00
C GLY A 150 2.22 1.39 1.91
N HIS A 151 2.51 2.15 0.84
CA HIS A 151 1.55 2.39 -0.24
C HIS A 151 1.27 1.15 -1.11
N GLY A 152 2.14 0.14 -1.09
CA GLY A 152 1.95 -1.11 -1.85
C GLY A 152 0.73 -1.90 -1.38
N ASN A 153 0.30 -1.70 -0.14
CA ASN A 153 -0.86 -2.37 0.43
C ASN A 153 -2.21 -1.87 -0.13
N ILE A 154 -2.22 -0.80 -0.93
CA ILE A 154 -3.44 -0.28 -1.57
C ILE A 154 -4.25 -1.37 -2.27
N PHE A 155 -3.59 -2.31 -2.95
CA PHE A 155 -4.26 -3.37 -3.71
C PHE A 155 -4.96 -4.38 -2.79
N GLN A 156 -4.26 -4.87 -1.77
CA GLN A 156 -4.85 -5.82 -0.82
C GLN A 156 -5.93 -5.15 0.04
N ALA A 157 -5.72 -3.91 0.47
CA ALA A 157 -6.69 -3.16 1.27
C ALA A 157 -7.95 -2.79 0.47
N LEU A 158 -7.81 -2.40 -0.80
CA LEU A 158 -8.95 -2.11 -1.68
C LEU A 158 -9.78 -3.38 -1.94
N SER A 159 -9.13 -4.52 -2.14
CA SER A 159 -9.83 -5.80 -2.30
C SER A 159 -10.48 -6.26 -0.99
N ALA A 160 -9.77 -6.20 0.14
CA ALA A 160 -10.27 -6.68 1.42
C ALA A 160 -11.39 -5.80 2.00
N SER A 161 -11.45 -4.52 1.63
CA SER A 161 -12.51 -3.61 2.07
C SER A 161 -13.85 -3.83 1.37
N GLY A 162 -13.90 -4.62 0.28
CA GLY A 162 -15.10 -4.80 -0.55
C GLY A 162 -15.39 -3.62 -1.50
N VAL A 163 -14.68 -2.50 -1.35
CA VAL A 163 -14.81 -1.32 -2.22
C VAL A 163 -14.47 -1.67 -3.67
N LEU A 164 -13.50 -2.57 -3.89
CA LEU A 164 -13.19 -3.08 -5.23
C LEU A 164 -14.42 -3.69 -5.91
N ASP A 165 -15.11 -4.58 -5.21
CA ASP A 165 -16.27 -5.31 -5.75
C ASP A 165 -17.46 -4.38 -5.98
N GLU A 166 -17.66 -3.40 -5.10
CA GLU A 166 -18.67 -2.36 -5.27
C GLU A 166 -18.39 -1.51 -6.52
N LEU A 167 -17.16 -1.02 -6.68
CA LEU A 167 -16.76 -0.23 -7.86
C LEU A 167 -16.92 -1.05 -9.15
N LEU A 168 -16.54 -2.33 -9.15
CA LEU A 168 -16.74 -3.21 -10.29
C LEU A 168 -18.24 -3.46 -10.56
N GLY A 169 -19.06 -3.64 -9.52
CA GLY A 169 -20.51 -3.77 -9.63
C GLY A 169 -21.21 -2.52 -10.19
N GLN A 170 -20.65 -1.34 -9.94
CA GLN A 170 -21.07 -0.08 -10.53
C GLN A 170 -20.58 0.12 -11.99
N GLY A 171 -19.88 -0.85 -12.58
CA GLY A 171 -19.35 -0.79 -13.93
C GLY A 171 -18.10 0.10 -14.09
N LYS A 172 -17.44 0.45 -12.98
CA LYS A 172 -16.18 1.22 -13.01
C LYS A 172 -15.05 0.37 -13.57
N VAL A 173 -14.08 1.02 -14.21
CA VAL A 173 -12.87 0.37 -14.71
C VAL A 173 -11.68 0.92 -13.97
N ILE A 174 -10.97 0.04 -13.28
CA ILE A 174 -9.77 0.40 -12.54
C ILE A 174 -8.58 0.23 -13.46
N THR A 175 -8.08 1.36 -13.98
CA THR A 175 -6.81 1.41 -14.72
C THR A 175 -5.76 2.02 -13.80
N THR A 176 -4.70 1.27 -13.50
CA THR A 176 -3.55 1.81 -12.78
C THR A 176 -2.57 2.44 -13.76
N SER A 177 -2.45 3.77 -13.74
CA SER A 177 -1.40 4.50 -14.45
C SER A 177 -0.42 5.10 -13.45
N VAL A 178 0.84 4.67 -13.52
CA VAL A 178 1.92 5.30 -12.73
C VAL A 178 2.48 6.45 -13.57
N LEU A 179 2.03 7.66 -13.29
CA LEU A 179 2.62 8.87 -13.87
C LEU A 179 3.96 9.16 -13.18
N ARG A 180 5.06 8.66 -13.75
CA ARG A 180 6.41 9.10 -13.37
C ARG A 180 6.67 10.47 -13.99
N LYS A 181 6.85 11.48 -13.15
CA LYS A 181 7.49 12.73 -13.56
C LYS A 181 8.99 12.45 -13.66
N VAL A 182 9.49 12.25 -14.88
CA VAL A 182 10.94 12.30 -15.13
C VAL A 182 11.34 13.77 -14.98
N LEU A 183 12.21 14.05 -14.01
CA LEU A 183 12.85 15.36 -13.85
C LEU A 183 14.00 15.50 -14.85
#